data_AF-A0A8T0EHN6-F1
#
_entry.id   AF-A0A8T0EHN6-F1
#
_cell.length_a   1.000
_cell.length_b   1.000
_cell.length_c   1.000
_cell.angle_alpha   90.00
_cell.angle_beta   90.00
_cell.angle_gamma   90.00
#
_symmetry.space_group_name_H-M   'P 1'
#
loop_
_entity.id
_entity.type
_entity.pdbx_description
1 polymer ?
#
loop_
_entity_poly.entity_id
_entity_poly.type
_entity_poly.pdbx_seq_one_letter_code
_entity_poly.pdbx_strand_id
1 'polypeptide(L)' 'MQIRREIERCLKKVSEGVETFEDIWQKVHNATNTNQKEKYEADLKKEIKKLQRLRDQIKTWMASIKN' A
#
# COMPACT_ATOMS: atom_id res chain seq x y z
N MET A 1 18.53 -16.15 -9.24
CA MET A 1 17.32 -15.74 -9.99
C MET A 1 16.95 -14.31 -9.60
N GLN A 2 16.99 -13.38 -10.57
CA GLN A 2 16.80 -11.94 -10.36
C GLN A 2 15.33 -11.59 -10.00
N ILE A 3 14.36 -12.30 -10.58
CA ILE A 3 12.92 -12.10 -10.35
C ILE A 3 12.49 -12.43 -8.92
N ARG A 4 13.03 -13.50 -8.32
CA ARG A 4 12.71 -13.88 -6.93
C ARG A 4 13.03 -12.75 -5.94
N ARG A 5 14.18 -12.08 -6.13
CA ARG A 5 14.58 -10.92 -5.31
C ARG A 5 13.69 -9.70 -5.56
N GLU A 6 13.18 -9.52 -6.78
CA GLU A 6 12.24 -8.43 -7.10
C GLU A 6 10.86 -8.64 -6.46
N ILE A 7 10.38 -9.88 -6.46
CA ILE A 7 9.15 -10.27 -5.76
C ILE A 7 9.30 -10.05 -4.25
N GLU A 8 10.39 -10.52 -3.64
CA GLU A 8 10.66 -10.34 -2.21
C GLU A 8 10.70 -8.84 -1.81
N ARG A 9 11.34 -7.99 -2.64
CA ARG A 9 11.33 -6.53 -2.42
C ARG A 9 9.95 -5.92 -2.54
N CYS A 10 9.13 -6.39 -3.48
CA CYS A 10 7.76 -5.91 -3.64
C CYS A 10 6.88 -6.30 -2.46
N LEU A 11 6.97 -7.56 -2.00
CA LEU A 11 6.24 -8.05 -0.83
C LEU A 11 6.61 -7.26 0.43
N LYS A 12 7.90 -6.91 0.60
CA LYS A 12 8.33 -6.04 1.70
C LYS A 12 7.65 -4.66 1.64
N LYS A 13 7.62 -4.03 0.46
CA LYS A 13 6.93 -2.73 0.26
C LYS A 13 5.43 -2.82 0.51
N VAL A 14 4.80 -3.94 0.17
CA VAL A 14 3.39 -4.19 0.49
C VAL A 14 3.19 -4.25 2.00
N SER A 15 4.05 -4.98 2.73
CA SER A 15 3.99 -5.05 4.19
C SER A 15 4.13 -3.67 4.84
N GLU A 16 5.16 -2.91 4.44
CA GLU A 16 5.41 -1.54 4.94
C GLU A 16 4.23 -0.59 4.62
N GLY A 17 3.64 -0.72 3.44
CA GLY A 17 2.47 0.07 3.04
C GLY A 17 1.20 -0.29 3.83
N VAL A 18 1.01 -1.56 4.19
CA VAL A 18 -0.11 -2.00 5.04
C VAL A 18 0.05 -1.48 6.47
N GLU A 19 1.24 -1.53 7.05
CA GLU A 19 1.51 -0.93 8.36
C GLU A 19 1.27 0.58 8.35
N THR A 20 1.72 1.26 7.31
CA THR A 20 1.48 2.71 7.13
C THR A 20 -0.01 3.02 6.98
N PHE A 21 -0.74 2.20 6.23
CA PHE A 21 -2.19 2.35 6.07
C PHE A 21 -2.92 2.23 7.42
N GLU A 22 -2.56 1.24 8.24
CA GLU A 22 -3.17 1.05 9.57
C GLU A 22 -2.87 2.22 10.50
N ASP A 23 -1.64 2.72 10.53
CA ASP A 23 -1.27 3.91 11.32
C ASP A 23 -2.08 5.16 10.90
N ILE A 24 -2.22 5.41 9.60
CA ILE A 24 -3.03 6.52 9.09
C ILE A 24 -4.51 6.30 9.42
N TRP A 25 -5.01 5.08 9.32
CA TRP A 25 -6.39 4.74 9.65
C TRP A 25 -6.71 5.06 11.12
N GLN A 26 -5.83 4.66 12.05
CA GLN A 26 -5.96 5.02 13.46
C GLN A 26 -5.96 6.54 13.65
N LYS A 27 -5.12 7.29 12.92
CA LYS A 27 -5.12 8.76 12.96
C LYS A 27 -6.40 9.39 12.44
N VAL A 28 -7.00 8.85 11.36
CA VAL A 28 -8.33 9.29 10.87
C VAL A 28 -9.39 9.09 11.95
N HIS A 29 -9.37 7.92 12.61
CA HIS A 29 -10.37 7.57 13.62
C HIS A 29 -10.24 8.42 14.90
N ASN A 30 -9.01 8.72 15.31
CA ASN A 30 -8.70 9.49 16.51
C ASN A 30 -8.70 11.01 16.29
N ALA A 31 -8.82 11.48 15.04
CA ALA A 31 -8.84 12.92 14.74
C ALA A 31 -10.08 13.60 15.33
N THR A 32 -9.85 14.60 16.18
CA THR A 32 -10.92 15.33 16.88
C THR A 32 -11.40 16.57 16.13
N ASN A 33 -10.67 17.02 15.11
CA ASN A 33 -11.07 18.15 14.26
C ASN A 33 -11.12 17.79 12.78
N THR A 34 -12.01 18.47 12.05
CA THR A 34 -12.32 18.21 10.64
C THR A 34 -11.10 18.35 9.74
N ASN A 35 -10.28 19.40 9.90
CA ASN A 35 -9.11 19.63 9.04
C ASN A 35 -8.07 18.50 9.13
N GLN A 36 -7.81 17.98 10.35
CA GLN A 36 -6.90 16.85 10.52
C GLN A 36 -7.49 15.58 9.93
N LYS A 37 -8.80 15.36 10.12
CA LYS A 37 -9.49 14.20 9.54
C LYS A 37 -9.40 14.20 8.02
N GLU A 38 -9.71 15.31 7.35
CA GLU A 38 -9.61 15.46 5.90
C GLU A 38 -8.17 15.24 5.39
N LYS A 39 -7.18 15.76 6.12
CA LYS A 39 -5.75 15.53 5.81
C LYS A 39 -5.42 14.03 5.86
N TYR A 40 -5.77 13.35 6.95
CA TYR A 40 -5.49 11.93 7.10
C TYR A 40 -6.28 11.07 6.10
N GLU A 41 -7.52 11.43 5.76
CA GLU A 41 -8.29 10.77 4.69
C GLU A 41 -7.61 10.93 3.32
N ALA A 42 -7.06 12.11 3.02
CA ALA A 42 -6.31 12.35 1.79
C ALA A 42 -5.03 11.50 1.74
N ASP A 43 -4.32 11.38 2.86
CA ASP A 43 -3.11 10.57 2.96
C ASP A 43 -3.42 9.06 2.90
N LEU A 44 -4.51 8.62 3.53
CA LEU A 44 -5.03 7.26 3.44
C LEU A 44 -5.36 6.90 1.98
N LYS A 45 -6.03 7.81 1.26
CA LYS A 45 -6.36 7.64 -0.16
C LYS A 45 -5.11 7.51 -1.03
N LYS A 46 -4.04 8.25 -0.73
CA LYS A 46 -2.76 8.11 -1.43
C LYS A 46 -2.14 6.74 -1.17
N GLU A 47 -2.17 6.25 0.07
CA GLU A 47 -1.59 4.95 0.43
C GLU A 47 -2.35 3.78 -0.21
N ILE A 48 -3.69 3.83 -0.24
CA ILE A 48 -4.52 2.86 -0.98
C ILE A 48 -4.08 2.77 -2.44
N LYS A 49 -3.87 3.91 -3.11
CA LYS A 49 -3.43 3.93 -4.52
C LYS A 49 -2.04 3.31 -4.71
N LYS A 50 -1.11 3.46 -3.75
CA LYS A 50 0.20 2.82 -3.82
C LYS A 50 0.08 1.30 -3.67
N LEU A 51 -0.68 0.83 -2.69
CA LEU A 51 -0.95 -0.59 -2.47
C LEU A 51 -1.62 -1.25 -3.68
N GLN A 52 -2.57 -0.55 -4.31
CA GLN A 52 -3.20 -1.02 -5.56
C GLN A 52 -2.18 -1.19 -6.70
N ARG A 53 -1.26 -0.24 -6.89
CA ARG A 53 -0.20 -0.36 -7.91
C ARG A 53 0.73 -1.55 -7.65
N LEU A 54 1.13 -1.76 -6.39
CA LEU A 54 1.96 -2.91 -6.01
C LEU A 54 1.22 -4.23 -6.27
N ARG A 55 -0.07 -4.31 -5.94
CA ARG A 55 -0.91 -5.47 -6.24
C ARG A 55 -0.99 -5.74 -7.75
N ASP A 56 -1.16 -4.71 -8.55
CA ASP A 56 -1.28 -4.87 -10.01
C ASP A 56 0.06 -5.30 -10.62
N GLN A 57 1.20 -4.80 -10.10
CA GLN A 57 2.53 -5.30 -10.46
C GLN A 57 2.71 -6.80 -10.13
N ILE A 58 2.25 -7.24 -8.96
CA ILE A 58 2.28 -8.66 -8.58
C ILE A 58 1.40 -9.49 -9.52
N LYS A 59 0.21 -8.99 -9.89
CA LYS A 59 -0.67 -9.66 -10.87
C LYS A 59 0.02 -9.83 -12.23
N THR A 60 0.72 -8.81 -12.72
CA THR A 60 1.48 -8.89 -13.98
C THR A 60 2.56 -9.98 -13.91
N TRP A 61 3.31 -10.07 -12.81
CA TRP A 61 4.30 -11.14 -12.63
C TRP A 61 3.66 -12.53 -12.60
N MET A 62 2.53 -12.69 -11.90
CA MET A 62 1.79 -13.97 -11.91
C MET A 62 1.29 -14.35 -13.30
N ALA A 63 0.82 -13.39 -14.09
CA ALA A 63 0.41 -13.64 -15.48
C ALA A 63 1.60 -14.07 -16.36
N SER A 64 2.76 -13.44 -16.17
CA SER A 64 4.00 -13.79 -16.90
C SER A 64 4.58 -15.16 -16.53
N ILE A 65 4.23 -15.73 -15.37
CA ILE A 65 4.67 -17.07 -14.93
C ILE A 65 3.74 -18.17 -15.45
N LYS A 66 2.49 -17.82 -15.81
CA LYS A 66 1.47 -18.76 -16.28
C LYS A 66 1.44 -18.96 -17.80
N ASN A 67 2.17 -18.13 -18.55
CA ASN A 67 2.41 -18.26 -19.99
C ASN A 67 3.81 -18.80 -20.24
#